data_AF-A0A829DD20-F1
#
_entry.id   AF-A0A829DD20-F1
#
_cell.length_a   1.000
_cell.length_b   1.000
_cell.length_c   1.000
_cell.angle_alpha   90.00
_cell.angle_beta   90.00
_cell.angle_gamma   90.00
#
_symmetry.space_group_name_H-M   'P 1'
#
loop_
_entity.id
_entity.type
_entity.pdbx_description
1 polymer ?
#
loop_
_entity_poly.entity_id
_entity_poly.type
_entity_poly.pdbx_seq_one_letter_code
_entity_poly.pdbx_strand_id
1 'polypeptide(L)'
;MVSDAVLTGLLVITFWFYKKEKWIWFSLFGGLSILTKEQAFFLLFPLGVQSLLEKKWKDSILIVSTLLLPFLWAVFLRIQFPSWSPTRFTNFFTPLDGFVGYWNEINEPSLLSFLQVPNLKTSLVLFAKKFSRLPLFLLFLAGLFVFCSGNWKKGIAGRLSFFLVIFSVFSAGYVLYWSSYENVSRMFTVSIAFLIFWKLEDDSVADLLYWIITGSIFLIFLFKLAFVSSILPYEIWK
;
A
#
# COMPACT_ATOMS: atom_id res chain seq x y z
N MET A 1 -5.49 -11.58 -9.88
CA MET A 1 -4.75 -10.86 -8.82
C MET A 1 -3.36 -10.57 -9.35
N VAL A 2 -3.10 -9.35 -9.83
CA VAL A 2 -1.71 -8.97 -10.17
C VAL A 2 -0.96 -8.83 -8.85
N SER A 3 0.15 -9.57 -8.70
CA SER A 3 0.90 -9.68 -7.45
C SER A 3 1.54 -8.34 -7.08
N ASP A 4 1.41 -7.92 -5.81
CA ASP A 4 2.09 -6.71 -5.29
C ASP A 4 3.62 -6.81 -5.46
N ALA A 5 4.16 -8.03 -5.58
CA ALA A 5 5.57 -8.25 -5.90
C ALA A 5 5.93 -7.77 -7.31
N VAL A 6 5.05 -7.99 -8.30
CA VAL A 6 5.27 -7.51 -9.68
C VAL A 6 5.23 -5.99 -9.72
N LEU A 7 4.24 -5.39 -9.04
CA LEU A 7 4.17 -3.94 -8.90
C LEU A 7 5.45 -3.39 -8.24
N THR A 8 5.87 -3.96 -7.11
CA THR A 8 7.06 -3.51 -6.38
C THR A 8 8.32 -3.63 -7.23
N GLY A 9 8.49 -4.73 -7.97
CA GLY A 9 9.59 -4.89 -8.92
C GLY A 9 9.60 -3.79 -10.00
N LEU A 10 8.43 -3.51 -10.60
CA LEU A 10 8.30 -2.41 -11.57
C LEU A 10 8.60 -1.04 -10.94
N LEU A 11 8.17 -0.80 -9.69
CA LEU A 11 8.44 0.46 -8.98
C LEU A 11 9.93 0.64 -8.66
N VAL A 12 10.62 -0.42 -8.25
CA VAL A 12 12.08 -0.40 -8.03
C VAL A 12 12.82 -0.10 -9.34
N ILE A 13 12.46 -0.76 -10.43
CA ILE A 13 13.05 -0.52 -11.76
C ILE A 13 12.76 0.92 -12.21
N THR A 14 11.54 1.40 -12.03
CA THR A 14 11.12 2.76 -12.37
C THR A 14 11.93 3.78 -11.58
N PHE A 15 12.03 3.63 -10.26
CA PHE A 15 12.82 4.52 -9.40
C PHE A 15 14.31 4.51 -9.78
N TRP A 16 14.85 3.34 -10.12
CA TRP A 16 16.23 3.22 -10.58
C TRP A 16 16.49 3.97 -11.88
N PHE A 17 15.61 3.83 -12.89
CA PHE A 17 15.73 4.57 -14.14
C PHE A 17 15.55 6.07 -13.94
N TYR A 18 14.69 6.50 -13.01
CA TYR A 18 14.57 7.90 -12.61
C TYR A 18 15.91 8.42 -12.05
N LYS A 19 16.51 7.70 -11.10
CA LYS A 19 17.81 8.06 -10.50
C LYS A 19 18.98 8.04 -11.50
N LYS A 20 18.89 7.23 -12.56
CA LYS A 20 19.89 7.16 -13.64
C LYS A 20 19.58 8.10 -14.82
N GLU A 21 18.54 8.92 -14.72
CA GLU A 21 18.10 9.85 -15.77
C GLU A 21 17.85 9.14 -17.13
N LYS A 22 17.44 7.87 -17.10
CA LYS A 22 17.09 7.09 -18.30
C LYS A 22 15.61 7.25 -18.62
N TRP A 23 15.25 8.45 -19.06
CA TRP A 23 13.87 8.93 -19.15
C TRP A 23 12.93 8.10 -20.03
N ILE A 24 13.42 7.54 -21.14
CA ILE A 24 12.60 6.67 -22.03
C ILE A 24 12.16 5.41 -21.27
N TRP A 25 13.11 4.75 -20.61
CA TRP A 25 12.85 3.54 -19.84
C TRP A 25 12.03 3.84 -18.59
N PHE A 26 12.31 4.96 -17.91
CA PHE A 26 11.49 5.44 -16.81
C PHE A 26 10.02 5.65 -17.24
N SER A 27 9.77 6.30 -18.39
CA SER A 27 8.43 6.52 -18.91
C SER A 27 7.69 5.21 -19.20
N LEU A 28 8.37 4.27 -19.87
CA LEU A 28 7.82 2.97 -20.23
C LEU A 28 7.50 2.11 -18.99
N PHE A 29 8.46 1.94 -18.07
CA PHE A 29 8.26 1.15 -16.86
C PHE A 29 7.31 1.84 -15.87
N GLY A 30 7.32 3.17 -15.79
CA GLY A 30 6.34 3.94 -15.04
C GLY A 30 4.93 3.72 -15.57
N GLY A 31 4.74 3.79 -16.89
CA GLY A 31 3.45 3.50 -17.52
C GLY A 31 2.99 2.06 -17.28
N LEU A 32 3.89 1.07 -17.40
CA LEU A 32 3.58 -0.33 -17.11
C LEU A 32 3.21 -0.54 -15.63
N SER A 33 3.86 0.17 -14.71
CA SER A 33 3.53 0.10 -13.29
C SER A 33 2.12 0.63 -13.00
N ILE A 34 1.69 1.71 -13.66
CA ILE A 34 0.32 2.25 -13.56
C ILE A 34 -0.69 1.25 -14.12
N LEU A 35 -0.41 0.65 -15.28
CA LEU A 35 -1.27 -0.39 -15.87
C LEU A 35 -1.37 -1.65 -15.00
N THR A 36 -0.34 -1.94 -14.22
CA THR A 36 -0.29 -3.06 -13.28
C THR A 36 -1.19 -2.80 -12.07
N LYS A 37 -1.00 -1.68 -11.38
CA LYS A 37 -1.88 -1.18 -10.30
C LYS A 37 -1.80 0.34 -10.19
N GLU A 38 -2.93 0.95 -9.86
CA GLU A 38 -3.07 2.39 -9.60
C GLU A 38 -2.13 2.90 -8.48
N GLN A 39 -1.74 2.01 -7.57
CA GLN A 39 -0.81 2.31 -6.48
C GLN A 39 0.58 2.78 -6.94
N ALA A 40 0.93 2.59 -8.21
CA ALA A 40 2.13 3.20 -8.78
C ALA A 40 2.13 4.73 -8.68
N PHE A 41 0.95 5.36 -8.63
CA PHE A 41 0.83 6.79 -8.38
C PHE A 41 1.42 7.20 -7.03
N PHE A 42 1.46 6.32 -6.03
CA PHE A 42 2.08 6.64 -4.75
C PHE A 42 3.57 6.89 -4.85
N LEU A 43 4.26 6.49 -5.93
CA LEU A 43 5.63 6.89 -6.21
C LEU A 43 5.68 8.05 -7.21
N LEU A 44 4.98 7.91 -8.34
CA LEU A 44 5.08 8.85 -9.46
C LEU A 44 4.54 10.23 -9.12
N PHE A 45 3.46 10.31 -8.33
CA PHE A 45 2.90 11.59 -7.90
C PHE A 45 3.86 12.35 -6.98
N PRO A 46 4.39 11.78 -5.88
CA PRO A 46 5.40 12.45 -5.07
C PRO A 46 6.67 12.85 -5.81
N LEU A 47 7.16 12.03 -6.74
CA LEU A 47 8.29 12.40 -7.61
C LEU A 47 7.96 13.64 -8.45
N GLY A 48 6.75 13.71 -9.02
CA GLY A 48 6.26 14.88 -9.74
C GLY A 48 6.17 16.12 -8.86
N VAL A 49 5.63 16.00 -7.65
CA VAL A 49 5.55 17.10 -6.68
C VAL A 49 6.94 17.62 -6.32
N GLN A 50 7.89 16.73 -6.01
CA GLN A 50 9.26 17.12 -5.71
C GLN A 50 9.91 17.84 -6.90
N SER A 51 9.77 17.31 -8.11
CA SER A 51 10.29 17.93 -9.33
C SER A 51 9.75 19.35 -9.56
N LEU A 52 8.45 19.56 -9.32
CA LEU A 52 7.80 20.87 -9.41
C LEU A 52 8.31 21.83 -8.32
N LEU A 53 8.43 21.37 -7.08
CA LEU A 53 8.95 22.18 -5.96
C LEU A 53 10.40 22.63 -6.22
N GLU A 54 11.22 21.77 -6.82
CA GLU A 54 12.59 22.06 -7.23
C GLU A 54 12.69 22.88 -8.53
N LYS A 55 11.54 23.24 -9.15
CA LYS A 55 11.45 23.97 -10.43
C LYS A 55 12.15 23.24 -11.60
N LYS A 56 12.24 21.91 -11.54
CA LYS A 56 12.80 21.07 -12.60
C LYS A 56 11.74 20.71 -13.62
N TRP A 57 11.32 21.71 -14.40
CA TRP A 57 10.21 21.58 -15.36
C TRP A 57 10.38 20.46 -16.39
N LYS A 58 11.62 20.21 -16.85
CA LYS A 58 11.93 19.12 -17.78
C LYS A 58 11.58 17.76 -17.18
N ASP A 59 12.02 17.52 -15.95
CA ASP A 59 11.78 16.27 -15.23
C ASP A 59 10.28 16.10 -14.95
N SER A 60 9.56 17.18 -14.63
CA SER A 60 8.12 17.15 -14.42
C SER A 60 7.36 16.69 -15.67
N ILE A 61 7.72 17.21 -16.85
CA ILE A 61 7.12 16.80 -18.13
C ILE A 61 7.42 15.31 -18.40
N LEU A 62 8.65 14.87 -18.11
CA LEU A 62 9.05 13.47 -18.30
C LEU A 62 8.34 12.53 -17.33
N ILE A 63 8.05 12.95 -16.10
CA ILE A 63 7.19 12.22 -15.16
C ILE A 63 5.77 12.11 -15.69
N VAL A 64 5.19 13.20 -16.20
CA VAL A 64 3.86 13.19 -16.84
C VAL A 64 3.82 12.25 -18.04
N SER A 65 4.93 12.08 -18.77
CA SER A 65 4.98 11.17 -19.92
C SER A 65 4.68 9.71 -19.56
N THR A 66 4.85 9.29 -18.30
CA THR A 66 4.46 7.95 -17.82
C THR A 66 2.97 7.67 -18.02
N LEU A 67 2.12 8.70 -18.11
CA LEU A 67 0.69 8.60 -18.36
C LEU A 67 0.35 8.26 -19.82
N LEU A 68 1.30 8.39 -20.75
CA LEU A 68 1.05 8.19 -22.17
C LEU A 68 0.63 6.75 -22.46
N LEU A 69 1.31 5.76 -21.87
CA LEU A 69 0.98 4.34 -22.07
C LEU A 69 -0.40 3.98 -21.47
N PRO A 70 -0.72 4.32 -20.20
CA PRO A 70 -2.08 4.19 -19.67
C PRO A 70 -3.15 4.90 -20.49
N PHE A 71 -2.85 6.08 -21.03
CA PHE A 71 -3.77 6.84 -21.86
C PHE A 71 -4.07 6.11 -23.19
N LEU A 72 -3.03 5.67 -23.90
CA LEU A 72 -3.20 4.89 -25.14
C LEU A 72 -4.00 3.62 -24.90
N TRP A 73 -3.76 2.94 -23.77
CA TRP A 73 -4.53 1.77 -23.37
C TRP A 73 -6.00 2.09 -23.10
N ALA A 74 -6.28 3.19 -22.39
CA ALA A 74 -7.65 3.63 -22.13
C ALA A 74 -8.40 4.00 -23.42
N VAL A 75 -7.72 4.65 -24.37
CA VAL A 75 -8.28 4.97 -25.71
C VAL A 75 -8.59 3.68 -26.47
N PHE A 76 -7.67 2.72 -26.50
CA PHE A 76 -7.87 1.42 -27.13
C PHE A 76 -9.09 0.70 -26.54
N LEU A 77 -9.20 0.64 -25.21
CA LEU A 77 -10.34 0.03 -24.53
C LEU A 77 -11.65 0.72 -24.85
N ARG A 78 -11.68 2.05 -24.95
CA ARG A 78 -12.90 2.80 -25.29
C ARG A 78 -13.37 2.53 -26.72
N ILE A 79 -12.44 2.31 -27.65
CA ILE A 79 -12.75 1.96 -29.04
C ILE A 79 -13.30 0.53 -29.13
N GLN A 80 -12.67 -0.43 -28.46
CA GLN A 80 -13.06 -1.84 -28.51
C GLN A 80 -14.29 -2.16 -27.64
N PHE A 81 -14.47 -1.45 -26.53
CA PHE A 81 -15.52 -1.67 -25.55
C PHE A 81 -16.21 -0.33 -25.19
N PRO A 82 -17.20 0.12 -25.99
CA PRO A 82 -17.84 1.43 -25.82
C PRO A 82 -18.59 1.61 -24.48
N SER A 83 -18.99 0.53 -23.83
CA SER A 83 -19.66 0.54 -22.52
C SER A 83 -18.69 0.55 -21.33
N TRP A 84 -17.38 0.54 -21.57
CA TRP A 84 -16.38 0.55 -20.51
C TRP A 84 -16.38 1.89 -19.75
N SER A 85 -16.70 1.84 -18.46
CA SER A 85 -16.53 2.98 -17.55
C SER A 85 -15.37 2.70 -16.58
N PRO A 86 -14.53 3.70 -16.27
CA PRO A 86 -13.50 3.58 -15.25
C PRO A 86 -14.13 3.66 -13.83
N THR A 87 -15.02 2.72 -13.51
CA THR A 87 -15.78 2.68 -12.24
C THR A 87 -14.94 2.23 -11.04
N ARG A 88 -13.70 1.76 -11.25
CA ARG A 88 -12.82 1.32 -10.16
C ARG A 88 -12.08 2.44 -9.44
N PHE A 89 -11.85 3.59 -10.07
CA PHE A 89 -11.21 4.73 -9.42
C PHE A 89 -12.08 5.31 -8.29
N THR A 90 -13.40 5.33 -8.47
CA THR A 90 -14.33 5.92 -7.50
C THR A 90 -14.37 5.15 -6.17
N ASN A 91 -14.26 3.82 -6.22
CA ASN A 91 -14.24 2.97 -5.02
C ASN A 91 -12.87 2.98 -4.29
N PHE A 92 -11.81 3.47 -4.92
CA PHE A 92 -10.49 3.63 -4.28
C PHE A 92 -10.42 4.92 -3.44
N PHE A 93 -11.24 5.92 -3.77
CA PHE A 93 -11.35 7.20 -3.06
C PHE A 93 -12.47 7.24 -2.00
N THR A 94 -12.95 6.09 -1.51
CA THR A 94 -13.80 6.02 -0.30
C THR A 94 -13.02 5.55 0.96
N PRO A 95 -11.89 6.19 1.34
CA PRO A 95 -11.23 5.88 2.61
C PRO A 95 -12.12 6.21 3.81
N LEU A 96 -13.08 7.14 3.64
CA LEU A 96 -14.04 7.52 4.67
C LEU A 96 -14.96 6.36 5.08
N ASP A 97 -15.29 5.43 4.17
CA ASP A 97 -16.08 4.24 4.53
C ASP A 97 -15.28 3.31 5.45
N GLY A 98 -13.96 3.25 5.24
CA GLY A 98 -12.98 2.62 6.15
C GLY A 98 -13.03 3.22 7.57
N PHE A 99 -12.94 4.54 7.67
CA PHE A 99 -12.97 5.27 8.93
C PHE A 99 -14.33 5.21 9.64
N VAL A 100 -15.43 5.40 8.90
CA VAL A 100 -16.80 5.34 9.44
C VAL A 100 -17.13 3.96 9.94
N GLY A 101 -16.72 2.93 9.18
CA GLY A 101 -16.72 1.58 9.67
C GLY A 101 -15.97 1.46 11.00
N TYR A 102 -14.70 1.88 11.04
CA TYR A 102 -13.83 1.73 12.23
C TYR A 102 -14.42 2.42 13.46
N TRP A 103 -14.96 3.61 13.24
CA TRP A 103 -15.68 4.38 14.24
C TRP A 103 -16.93 3.65 14.74
N ASN A 104 -17.67 2.98 13.85
CA ASN A 104 -18.86 2.21 14.20
C ASN A 104 -18.54 0.94 15.00
N GLU A 105 -17.47 0.17 14.71
CA GLU A 105 -17.06 -0.96 15.57
C GLU A 105 -16.42 -0.52 16.90
N ILE A 106 -15.76 0.64 16.96
CA ILE A 106 -15.25 1.20 18.23
C ILE A 106 -16.40 1.70 19.11
N ASN A 107 -17.39 2.34 18.50
CA ASN A 107 -18.57 2.84 19.20
C ASN A 107 -19.64 1.77 19.44
N GLU A 108 -19.48 0.55 18.93
CA GLU A 108 -20.23 -0.57 19.49
C GLU A 108 -19.88 -0.68 20.98
N PRO A 109 -20.86 -0.67 21.89
CA PRO A 109 -20.69 -0.48 23.35
C PRO A 109 -20.01 -1.66 24.06
N SER A 110 -19.28 -2.50 23.34
CA SER A 110 -18.72 -3.75 23.81
C SER A 110 -17.28 -3.92 23.33
N LEU A 111 -16.39 -3.07 23.85
CA LEU A 111 -14.95 -3.41 23.91
C LEU A 111 -14.74 -4.79 24.56
N LEU A 112 -15.69 -5.26 25.38
CA LEU A 112 -15.71 -6.54 26.10
C LEU A 112 -16.71 -7.58 25.54
N SER A 113 -17.31 -7.41 24.36
CA SER A 113 -18.29 -8.40 23.82
C SER A 113 -17.72 -9.81 23.64
N PHE A 114 -16.41 -9.93 23.45
CA PHE A 114 -15.74 -11.24 23.37
C PHE A 114 -15.82 -12.02 24.68
N LEU A 115 -16.01 -11.37 25.84
CA LEU A 115 -16.18 -12.02 27.15
C LEU A 115 -17.62 -12.45 27.44
N GLN A 116 -18.60 -11.93 26.69
CA GLN A 116 -20.02 -12.23 26.89
C GLN A 116 -20.50 -13.44 26.08
N VAL A 117 -19.62 -14.05 25.27
CA VAL A 117 -19.95 -15.23 24.47
C VAL A 117 -19.70 -16.50 25.29
N PRO A 118 -20.70 -17.38 25.47
CA PRO A 118 -20.61 -18.54 26.35
C PRO A 118 -19.61 -19.63 25.90
N ASN A 119 -19.02 -19.51 24.71
CA ASN A 119 -18.14 -20.53 24.13
C ASN A 119 -16.72 -19.98 23.91
N LEU A 120 -15.74 -20.57 24.61
CA LEU A 120 -14.34 -20.10 24.68
C LEU A 120 -13.65 -20.08 23.31
N LYS A 121 -13.99 -21.02 22.43
CA LYS A 121 -13.49 -21.07 21.05
C LYS A 121 -14.01 -19.91 20.19
N THR A 122 -15.28 -19.56 20.34
CA THR A 122 -15.91 -18.43 19.64
C THR A 122 -15.44 -17.09 20.19
N SER A 123 -15.23 -17.01 21.50
CA SER A 123 -14.61 -15.87 22.19
C SER A 123 -13.19 -15.60 21.68
N LEU A 124 -12.34 -16.63 21.59
CA LEU A 124 -10.98 -16.51 21.06
C LEU A 124 -10.96 -16.11 19.57
N VAL A 125 -11.90 -16.59 18.77
CA VAL A 125 -12.01 -16.18 17.35
C VAL A 125 -12.47 -14.73 17.22
N LEU A 126 -13.42 -14.27 18.03
CA LEU A 126 -13.87 -12.87 18.06
C LEU A 126 -12.77 -11.94 18.60
N PHE A 127 -12.07 -12.37 19.65
CA PHE A 127 -10.90 -11.68 20.18
C PHE A 127 -9.81 -11.56 19.11
N ALA A 128 -9.43 -12.68 18.46
CA ALA A 128 -8.46 -12.68 17.36
C ALA A 128 -8.89 -11.81 16.17
N LYS A 129 -10.19 -11.75 15.85
CA LYS A 129 -10.73 -10.86 14.79
C LYS A 129 -10.68 -9.37 15.16
N LYS A 130 -10.93 -9.01 16.42
CA LYS A 130 -10.78 -7.62 16.90
C LYS A 130 -9.30 -7.23 17.03
N PHE A 131 -8.46 -8.13 17.53
CA PHE A 131 -7.03 -7.90 17.74
C PHE A 131 -6.17 -8.04 16.47
N SER A 132 -6.64 -8.73 15.42
CA SER A 132 -5.90 -8.82 14.15
C SER A 132 -5.69 -7.47 13.47
N ARG A 133 -6.45 -6.45 13.89
CA ARG A 133 -6.35 -5.07 13.40
C ARG A 133 -5.36 -4.23 14.20
N LEU A 134 -5.00 -4.65 15.42
CA LEU A 134 -4.01 -3.97 16.26
C LEU A 134 -2.61 -3.93 15.61
N PRO A 135 -2.10 -5.01 14.99
CA PRO A 135 -0.86 -4.96 14.19
C PRO A 135 -0.84 -3.84 13.13
N LEU A 136 -1.94 -3.68 12.38
CA LEU A 136 -2.04 -2.65 11.35
C LEU A 136 -2.06 -1.24 11.96
N PHE A 137 -2.74 -1.07 13.09
CA PHE A 137 -2.77 0.20 13.82
C PHE A 137 -1.39 0.56 14.41
N LEU A 138 -0.70 -0.39 15.03
CA LEU A 138 0.66 -0.19 15.55
C LEU A 138 1.65 0.14 14.43
N LEU A 139 1.51 -0.50 13.28
CA LEU A 139 2.32 -0.21 12.12
C LEU A 139 2.00 1.17 11.52
N PHE A 140 0.73 1.57 11.50
CA PHE A 140 0.33 2.91 11.10
C PHE A 140 0.94 3.98 12.02
N LEU A 141 0.87 3.78 13.35
CA LEU A 141 1.49 4.67 14.33
C LEU A 141 3.01 4.74 14.17
N ALA A 142 3.68 3.60 13.97
CA ALA A 142 5.12 3.61 13.70
C ALA A 142 5.46 4.24 12.35
N GLY A 143 4.64 4.05 11.33
CA GLY A 143 4.78 4.72 10.03
C GLY A 143 4.63 6.23 10.16
N LEU A 144 3.68 6.72 10.97
CA LEU A 144 3.54 8.15 11.29
C LEU A 144 4.75 8.68 12.08
N PHE A 145 5.27 7.90 13.02
CA PHE A 145 6.49 8.26 13.75
C PHE A 145 7.68 8.42 12.79
N VAL A 146 7.89 7.44 11.89
CA VAL A 146 8.92 7.51 10.86
C VAL A 146 8.71 8.72 9.96
N PHE A 147 7.47 8.98 9.53
CA PHE A 147 7.12 10.14 8.70
C PHE A 147 7.49 11.47 9.37
N CYS A 148 7.35 11.60 10.70
CA CYS A 148 7.74 12.78 11.45
C CYS A 148 9.25 12.89 11.70
N SER A 149 10.01 11.82 11.48
CA SER A 149 11.47 11.77 11.68
C SER A 149 12.28 12.23 10.46
N GLY A 150 13.58 12.45 10.62
CA GLY A 150 14.47 12.85 9.53
C GLY A 150 14.33 14.31 9.09
N ASN A 151 15.05 14.69 8.04
CA ASN A 151 15.14 16.07 7.56
C ASN A 151 14.05 16.40 6.54
N TRP A 152 13.22 17.40 6.85
CA TRP A 152 12.13 17.87 5.97
C TRP A 152 12.58 18.44 4.63
N LYS A 153 13.87 18.78 4.49
CA LYS A 153 14.43 19.32 3.25
C LYS A 153 14.97 18.24 2.29
N LYS A 154 15.08 16.98 2.73
CA LYS A 154 15.62 15.86 1.94
C LYS A 154 14.55 14.79 1.72
N GLY A 155 14.57 14.13 0.57
CA GLY A 155 13.73 12.94 0.35
C GLY A 155 12.23 13.18 0.35
N ILE A 156 11.75 14.38 -0.03
CA ILE A 156 10.32 14.74 0.04
C ILE A 156 9.46 13.75 -0.76
N ALA A 157 9.89 13.33 -1.95
CA ALA A 157 9.14 12.34 -2.71
C ALA A 157 9.07 10.99 -1.98
N GLY A 158 10.19 10.47 -1.48
CA GLY A 158 10.23 9.20 -0.73
C GLY A 158 9.34 9.25 0.52
N ARG A 159 9.40 10.35 1.26
CA ARG A 159 8.60 10.62 2.46
C ARG A 159 7.10 10.61 2.18
N LEU A 160 6.67 11.37 1.17
CA LEU A 160 5.27 11.41 0.75
C LEU A 160 4.81 10.07 0.18
N SER A 161 5.66 9.38 -0.58
CA SER A 161 5.36 8.05 -1.12
C SER A 161 5.09 7.05 -0.01
N PHE A 162 5.99 7.01 0.98
CA PHE A 162 5.85 6.17 2.16
C PHE A 162 4.55 6.48 2.93
N PHE A 163 4.27 7.77 3.18
CA PHE A 163 3.05 8.18 3.85
C PHE A 163 1.78 7.73 3.11
N LEU A 164 1.72 7.93 1.79
CA LEU A 164 0.57 7.52 0.99
C LEU A 164 0.32 6.01 1.08
N VAL A 165 1.38 5.19 1.08
CA VAL A 165 1.25 3.74 1.25
C VAL A 165 0.74 3.41 2.64
N ILE A 166 1.33 3.96 3.70
CA ILE A 166 0.90 3.70 5.08
C ILE A 166 -0.56 4.13 5.29
N PHE A 167 -0.94 5.29 4.77
CA PHE A 167 -2.32 5.76 4.80
C PHE A 167 -3.26 4.84 4.02
N SER A 168 -2.84 4.34 2.85
CA SER A 168 -3.64 3.39 2.06
C SER A 168 -3.80 2.04 2.76
N VAL A 169 -2.76 1.52 3.42
CA VAL A 169 -2.79 0.27 4.18
C VAL A 169 -3.75 0.38 5.36
N PHE A 170 -3.79 1.55 6.00
CA PHE A 170 -4.69 1.82 7.11
C PHE A 170 -6.16 2.07 6.66
N SER A 171 -6.36 2.80 5.56
CA SER A 171 -7.70 3.23 5.11
C SER A 171 -8.42 2.27 4.17
N ALA A 172 -7.71 1.34 3.51
CA ALA A 172 -8.30 0.46 2.52
C ALA A 172 -9.26 -0.58 3.14
N GLY A 173 -10.56 -0.28 3.07
CA GLY A 173 -11.66 -1.25 2.98
C GLY A 173 -12.08 -1.93 4.28
N TYR A 174 -13.15 -1.41 4.88
CA TYR A 174 -13.88 -1.98 6.02
C TYR A 174 -14.73 -3.22 5.70
N VAL A 175 -14.99 -3.48 4.42
CA VAL A 175 -16.18 -4.25 3.99
C VAL A 175 -15.88 -5.71 3.64
N LEU A 176 -14.62 -6.09 3.44
CA LEU A 176 -14.28 -7.46 3.01
C LEU A 176 -13.09 -7.99 3.81
N TYR A 177 -13.30 -9.10 4.51
CA TYR A 177 -12.26 -9.90 5.18
C TYR A 177 -11.09 -10.30 4.25
N TRP A 178 -11.30 -10.23 2.94
CA TRP A 178 -10.30 -10.39 1.88
C TRP A 178 -9.40 -9.15 1.63
N SER A 179 -9.79 -7.94 2.08
CA SER A 179 -8.96 -6.72 2.03
C SER A 179 -7.81 -6.77 3.05
N SER A 180 -7.91 -7.61 4.08
CA SER A 180 -6.85 -7.77 5.09
C SER A 180 -5.57 -8.40 4.52
N TYR A 181 -5.66 -9.31 3.54
CA TYR A 181 -4.47 -9.90 2.90
C TYR A 181 -3.78 -8.94 1.93
N GLU A 182 -4.56 -8.17 1.16
CA GLU A 182 -4.00 -7.21 0.21
C GLU A 182 -3.29 -6.06 0.96
N ASN A 183 -3.84 -5.60 2.08
CA ASN A 183 -3.23 -4.56 2.90
C ASN A 183 -1.95 -5.05 3.60
N VAL A 184 -1.96 -6.27 4.12
CA VAL A 184 -0.76 -6.91 4.71
C VAL A 184 0.31 -7.15 3.65
N SER A 185 -0.07 -7.55 2.43
CA SER A 185 0.86 -7.72 1.32
C SER A 185 1.50 -6.40 0.90
N ARG A 186 0.71 -5.33 0.73
CA ARG A 186 1.21 -3.97 0.39
C ARG A 186 2.13 -3.40 1.46
N MET A 187 1.85 -3.71 2.72
CA MET A 187 2.72 -3.38 3.84
C MET A 187 4.10 -4.02 3.67
N PHE A 188 4.21 -5.31 3.38
CA PHE A 188 5.52 -5.95 3.24
C PHE A 188 6.23 -5.67 1.91
N THR A 189 5.49 -5.35 0.85
CA THR A 189 6.07 -5.19 -0.48
C THR A 189 6.37 -3.72 -0.79
N VAL A 190 5.34 -2.88 -0.84
CA VAL A 190 5.46 -1.49 -1.31
C VAL A 190 6.00 -0.56 -0.22
N SER A 191 5.53 -0.70 1.03
CA SER A 191 5.93 0.22 2.10
C SER A 191 7.42 0.13 2.42
N ILE A 192 7.96 -1.10 2.41
CA ILE A 192 9.37 -1.38 2.65
C ILE A 192 10.22 -0.78 1.53
N ALA A 193 9.83 -0.97 0.27
CA ALA A 193 10.53 -0.39 -0.87
C ALA A 193 10.60 1.15 -0.79
N PHE A 194 9.50 1.80 -0.44
CA PHE A 194 9.45 3.27 -0.33
C PHE A 194 10.24 3.81 0.87
N LEU A 195 10.24 3.09 1.99
CA LEU A 195 11.10 3.44 3.12
C LEU A 195 12.59 3.36 2.71
N ILE A 196 12.97 2.32 1.95
CA ILE A 196 14.34 2.20 1.41
C ILE A 196 14.63 3.37 0.46
N PHE A 197 13.73 3.72 -0.47
CA PHE A 197 13.93 4.85 -1.37
C PHE A 197 14.13 6.16 -0.63
N TRP A 198 13.38 6.38 0.46
CA TRP A 198 13.56 7.55 1.29
C TRP A 198 14.92 7.54 2.00
N LYS A 199 15.32 6.42 2.60
CA LYS A 199 16.63 6.30 3.27
C LYS A 199 17.82 6.53 2.34
N LEU A 200 17.69 6.16 1.06
CA LEU A 200 18.73 6.46 0.06
C LEU A 200 18.97 7.97 -0.13
N GLU A 201 18.02 8.82 0.26
CA GLU A 201 18.13 10.28 0.18
C GLU A 201 18.36 10.95 1.55
N ASP A 202 17.94 10.30 2.64
CA ASP A 202 18.05 10.80 4.00
C ASP A 202 18.39 9.69 5.01
N ASP A 203 19.65 9.64 5.43
CA ASP A 203 20.13 8.67 6.43
C ASP A 203 19.68 9.01 7.87
N SER A 204 19.10 10.19 8.12
CA SER A 204 18.68 10.62 9.46
C SER A 204 17.32 10.09 9.92
N VAL A 205 16.65 9.30 9.09
CA VAL A 205 15.33 8.72 9.36
C VAL A 205 15.41 7.69 10.49
N ALA A 206 14.56 7.87 11.52
CA ALA A 206 14.49 6.97 12.66
C ALA A 206 13.49 5.83 12.40
N ASP A 207 13.96 4.75 11.79
CA ASP A 207 13.15 3.66 11.24
C ASP A 207 13.16 2.37 12.10
N LEU A 208 13.97 2.30 13.15
CA LEU A 208 14.14 1.11 13.99
C LEU A 208 12.80 0.55 14.50
N LEU A 209 11.94 1.42 15.05
CA LEU A 209 10.62 1.01 15.56
C LEU A 209 9.75 0.41 14.46
N TYR A 210 9.80 0.98 13.26
CA TYR A 210 9.04 0.48 12.12
C TYR A 210 9.54 -0.90 11.67
N TRP A 211 10.85 -1.12 11.63
CA TRP A 211 11.41 -2.44 11.32
C TRP A 211 11.07 -3.50 12.37
N ILE A 212 11.15 -3.15 13.66
CA ILE A 212 10.79 -4.08 14.75
C ILE A 212 9.33 -4.49 14.63
N ILE A 213 8.42 -3.54 14.44
CA ILE A 213 6.98 -3.84 14.32
C ILE A 213 6.72 -4.62 13.04
N THR A 214 7.23 -4.19 11.90
CA THR A 214 7.04 -4.89 10.62
C THR A 214 7.57 -6.32 10.69
N GLY A 215 8.78 -6.52 11.22
CA GLY A 215 9.37 -7.85 11.42
C GLY A 215 8.59 -8.72 12.38
N SER A 216 8.08 -8.15 13.48
CA SER A 216 7.22 -8.88 14.43
C SER A 216 5.92 -9.35 13.78
N ILE A 217 5.27 -8.49 12.99
CA ILE A 217 4.04 -8.85 12.26
C ILE A 217 4.35 -9.94 11.22
N PHE A 218 5.49 -9.84 10.53
CA PHE A 218 5.92 -10.85 9.57
C PHE A 218 6.11 -12.21 10.24
N LEU A 219 6.78 -12.27 11.40
CA LEU A 219 6.96 -13.50 12.17
C LEU A 219 5.62 -14.09 12.64
N ILE A 220 4.71 -13.27 13.16
CA ILE A 220 3.36 -13.71 13.55
C ILE A 220 2.61 -14.28 12.33
N PHE A 221 2.77 -13.64 11.17
CA PHE A 221 2.13 -14.10 9.93
C PHE A 221 2.72 -15.43 9.45
N LEU A 222 4.05 -15.60 9.48
CA LEU A 222 4.71 -16.87 9.17
C LEU A 222 4.30 -17.97 10.15
N PHE A 223 4.24 -17.66 11.45
CA PHE A 223 3.77 -18.59 12.47
C PHE A 223 2.33 -19.04 12.18
N LYS A 224 1.44 -18.10 11.85
CA LYS A 224 0.07 -18.41 11.45
C LYS A 224 0.04 -19.30 10.20
N LEU A 225 0.86 -19.01 9.19
CA LEU A 225 0.94 -19.82 7.97
C LEU A 225 1.44 -21.25 8.24
N ALA A 226 2.48 -21.39 9.07
CA ALA A 226 3.10 -22.68 9.33
C ALA A 226 2.29 -23.58 10.27
N PHE A 227 1.63 -23.02 11.29
CA PHE A 227 1.04 -23.81 12.38
C PHE A 227 -0.49 -23.73 12.50
N VAL A 228 -1.10 -22.63 12.05
CA VAL A 228 -2.54 -22.36 12.27
C VAL A 228 -3.36 -22.55 10.99
N SER A 229 -2.75 -22.26 9.84
CA SER A 229 -3.42 -22.36 8.55
C SER A 229 -3.56 -23.83 8.20
N SER A 230 -4.78 -24.36 8.29
CA SER A 230 -5.11 -25.65 7.69
C SER A 230 -4.74 -25.62 6.22
N ILE A 231 -4.13 -26.71 5.72
CA ILE A 231 -3.90 -26.94 4.29
C ILE A 231 -5.19 -26.56 3.57
N LEU A 232 -5.12 -25.62 2.62
CA LEU A 232 -6.25 -25.27 1.76
C LEU A 232 -6.88 -26.59 1.27
N PRO A 233 -8.15 -26.89 1.58
CA PRO A 233 -8.81 -28.08 1.07
C PRO A 233 -9.05 -27.86 -0.42
N TYR A 234 -8.02 -28.08 -1.22
CA TYR A 234 -8.12 -28.20 -2.65
C TYR A 234 -8.15 -29.70 -2.95
N GLU A 235 -9.35 -30.29 -2.92
CA GLU A 235 -9.68 -31.40 -3.83
C GLU A 235 -9.59 -30.81 -5.25
N ILE A 236 -8.38 -30.79 -5.82
CA ILE A 236 -8.20 -30.79 -7.26
C ILE A 236 -8.36 -32.26 -7.61
N TRP A 237 -9.35 -32.60 -8.45
CA TRP A 237 -9.77 -33.96 -8.87
C TRP A 237 -10.89 -34.61 -8.04
N LYS A 238 -12.12 -34.36 -8.48
CA LYS A 238 -13.18 -35.37 -8.60
C LYS A 238 -13.62 -35.42 -10.06
#